data_AF-A0A2S0RDW8-F1
#
_entry.id   AF-A0A2S0RDW8-F1
#
_cell.length_a   1.000
_cell.length_b   1.000
_cell.length_c   1.000
_cell.angle_alpha   90.00
_cell.angle_beta   90.00
_cell.angle_gamma   90.00
#
_symmetry.space_group_name_H-M   'P 1'
#
loop_
_entity.id
_entity.type
_entity.pdbx_description
1 polymer ?
#
loop_
_entity_poly.entity_id
_entity_poly.type
_entity_poly.pdbx_seq_one_letter_code
_entity_poly.pdbx_strand_id
1 'polypeptide(L)'
;MKLKFLLPLAILSLCACSSENEKADDSVLGIWKNTAAFDGNQSTTPGTAMDICENNIRLAFGADYFYNESLASEVPCDIVTENTYEWSETGPNAYECRHSGDNTLYFTATIMDGTMTLYRPDLDKTYLLRHTAN
;
A
#
# COMPACT_ATOMS: atom_id res chain seq x y z
N MET A 1 -49.48 -17.42 -44.58
CA MET A 1 -49.99 -16.46 -43.57
C MET A 1 -50.51 -17.22 -42.35
N LYS A 2 -49.87 -17.02 -41.19
CA LYS A 2 -50.48 -16.87 -39.85
C LYS A 2 -49.36 -16.44 -38.89
N LEU A 3 -49.56 -15.31 -38.24
CA LEU A 3 -48.66 -14.61 -37.32
C LEU A 3 -49.40 -14.46 -35.98
N LYS A 4 -48.68 -14.63 -34.84
CA LYS A 4 -48.85 -14.00 -33.50
C LYS A 4 -48.05 -14.84 -32.46
N PHE A 5 -46.91 -14.36 -31.92
CA PHE A 5 -46.68 -13.50 -30.72
C PHE A 5 -47.07 -14.21 -29.40
N LEU A 6 -46.34 -14.31 -28.27
CA LEU A 6 -45.09 -13.82 -27.60
C LEU A 6 -44.77 -14.88 -26.50
N LEU A 7 -43.63 -15.02 -25.81
CA LEU A 7 -42.81 -14.08 -25.05
C LEU A 7 -41.56 -14.87 -24.54
N PRO A 8 -40.36 -14.27 -24.44
CA PRO A 8 -39.21 -14.95 -23.85
C PRO A 8 -39.28 -14.88 -22.31
N LEU A 9 -39.31 -16.03 -21.63
CA LEU A 9 -38.97 -16.06 -20.20
C LEU A 9 -37.45 -15.95 -20.10
N ALA A 10 -36.98 -14.74 -19.79
CA ALA A 10 -35.67 -14.50 -19.24
C ALA A 10 -35.55 -15.25 -17.91
N ILE A 11 -34.73 -16.30 -17.87
CA ILE A 11 -34.17 -16.80 -16.62
C ILE A 11 -32.75 -16.22 -16.52
N LEU A 12 -32.68 -15.05 -15.91
CA LEU A 12 -31.46 -14.59 -15.25
C LEU A 12 -31.26 -15.50 -14.03
N SER A 13 -30.37 -16.48 -14.14
CA SER A 13 -29.73 -17.09 -12.98
C SER A 13 -28.31 -16.54 -12.87
N LEU A 14 -28.21 -15.28 -12.46
CA LEU A 14 -27.04 -14.76 -11.75
C LEU A 14 -27.14 -15.25 -10.30
N CYS A 15 -26.57 -16.43 -10.02
CA CYS A 15 -26.23 -16.84 -8.67
C CYS A 15 -25.17 -17.94 -8.73
N ALA A 16 -23.97 -17.56 -9.15
CA ALA A 16 -22.78 -18.07 -8.52
C ALA A 16 -22.12 -16.85 -7.90
N CYS A 17 -22.29 -16.71 -6.58
CA CYS A 17 -21.54 -15.77 -5.77
C CYS A 17 -20.07 -15.94 -6.13
N SER A 18 -19.50 -14.84 -6.61
CA SER A 18 -18.11 -14.49 -6.42
C SER A 18 -17.68 -14.98 -5.04
N SER A 19 -16.89 -16.06 -5.00
CA SER A 19 -15.80 -16.11 -4.06
C SER A 19 -14.64 -15.38 -4.73
N GLU A 20 -14.77 -14.06 -4.88
CA GLU A 20 -13.61 -13.16 -4.92
C GLU A 20 -12.95 -13.36 -3.58
N ASN A 21 -12.10 -14.37 -3.55
CA ASN A 21 -11.11 -14.60 -2.54
C ASN A 21 -10.45 -13.25 -2.26
N GLU A 22 -10.56 -12.80 -1.02
CA GLU A 22 -10.11 -11.54 -0.43
C GLU A 22 -8.58 -11.39 -0.54
N LYS A 23 -8.05 -11.38 -1.77
CA LYS A 23 -6.65 -11.12 -2.11
C LYS A 23 -6.40 -9.66 -2.47
N ALA A 24 -7.41 -8.80 -2.29
CA ALA A 24 -7.22 -7.36 -2.40
C ALA A 24 -6.33 -6.80 -1.26
N ASP A 25 -6.25 -7.48 -0.12
CA ASP A 25 -5.53 -7.01 1.08
C ASP A 25 -3.99 -7.18 1.02
N ASP A 26 -3.46 -7.95 0.07
CA ASP A 26 -2.01 -8.15 -0.08
C ASP A 26 -1.39 -7.29 -1.21
N SER A 27 -2.19 -6.43 -1.86
CA SER A 27 -1.65 -5.53 -2.88
C SER A 27 -0.89 -4.38 -2.23
N VAL A 28 0.34 -4.13 -2.66
CA VAL A 28 1.08 -2.91 -2.27
C VAL A 28 0.43 -1.62 -2.79
N LEU A 29 -0.38 -1.71 -3.86
CA LEU A 29 -0.96 -0.55 -4.53
C LEU A 29 -1.95 0.21 -3.65
N GLY A 30 -1.84 1.53 -3.65
CA GLY A 30 -2.72 2.43 -2.93
C GLY A 30 -1.99 3.28 -1.88
N ILE A 31 -2.76 3.83 -0.94
CA ILE A 31 -2.27 4.75 0.08
C ILE A 31 -2.15 4.03 1.42
N TRP A 32 -0.98 4.16 2.04
CA TRP A 32 -0.62 3.53 3.30
C TRP A 32 -0.25 4.58 4.34
N LYS A 33 -0.70 4.38 5.58
CA LYS A 33 -0.40 5.28 6.70
C LYS A 33 0.28 4.53 7.84
N ASN A 34 1.28 5.16 8.45
CA ASN A 34 1.95 4.65 9.64
C ASN A 34 0.97 4.52 10.81
N THR A 35 1.03 3.37 11.50
CA THR A 35 0.21 3.03 12.66
C THR A 35 1.05 2.75 13.91
N ALA A 36 2.29 2.29 13.72
CA ALA A 36 3.28 2.11 14.77
C ALA A 36 4.69 2.22 14.19
N ALA A 37 5.67 2.53 15.04
CA ALA A 37 7.08 2.54 14.71
C ALA A 37 7.90 1.73 15.73
N PHE A 38 9.08 1.29 15.31
CA PHE A 38 10.03 0.48 16.08
C PHE A 38 11.44 0.88 15.69
N ASP A 39 12.35 0.97 16.67
CA ASP A 39 13.77 1.18 16.39
C ASP A 39 14.40 -0.12 15.87
N GLY A 40 15.27 -0.01 14.87
CA GLY A 40 15.89 -1.12 14.19
C GLY A 40 15.06 -1.71 13.04
N ASN A 41 15.49 -2.89 12.58
CA ASN A 41 14.95 -3.58 11.40
C ASN A 41 13.85 -4.61 11.70
N GLN A 42 13.23 -4.54 12.88
CA GLN A 42 12.16 -5.47 13.27
C GLN A 42 11.02 -4.76 14.01
N SER A 43 9.79 -5.25 13.82
CA SER A 43 8.66 -4.88 14.67
C SER A 43 8.68 -5.71 15.96
N THR A 44 9.19 -5.14 17.05
CA THR A 44 9.26 -5.80 18.37
C THR A 44 8.44 -5.05 19.41
N THR A 45 8.04 -5.70 20.51
CA THR A 45 7.37 -5.00 21.62
C THR A 45 8.40 -4.63 22.69
N PRO A 46 8.45 -3.38 23.21
CA PRO A 46 7.54 -2.27 22.97
C PRO A 46 7.93 -1.40 21.75
N GLY A 47 6.93 -0.82 21.07
CA GLY A 47 7.15 0.14 19.98
C GLY A 47 7.74 1.48 20.46
N THR A 48 8.23 2.27 19.52
CA THR A 48 8.75 3.63 19.76
C THR A 48 7.72 4.69 19.37
N ALA A 49 7.86 5.89 19.94
CA ALA A 49 6.96 7.00 19.61
C ALA A 49 7.21 7.49 18.17
N MET A 50 6.13 7.71 17.43
CA MET A 50 6.21 8.36 16.12
C MET A 50 6.34 9.87 16.27
N ASP A 51 7.21 10.49 15.47
CA ASP A 51 7.33 11.94 15.41
C ASP A 51 6.16 12.59 14.64
N ILE A 52 6.17 13.93 14.56
CA ILE A 52 5.08 14.66 13.90
C ILE A 52 4.96 14.32 12.41
N CYS A 53 6.07 14.05 11.72
CA CYS A 53 6.04 13.72 10.30
C CYS A 53 5.61 12.28 10.07
N GLU A 54 6.13 11.35 10.84
CA GLU A 54 5.73 9.95 10.80
C GLU A 54 4.22 9.78 11.03
N ASN A 55 3.61 10.60 11.89
CA ASN A 55 2.16 10.61 12.12
C ASN A 55 1.33 11.24 10.98
N ASN A 56 1.93 12.14 10.19
CA ASN A 56 1.22 12.94 9.19
C ASN A 56 1.54 12.54 7.75
N ILE A 57 2.55 11.72 7.51
CA ILE A 57 2.88 11.23 6.18
C ILE A 57 1.99 10.04 5.79
N ARG A 58 1.56 10.02 4.54
CA ARG A 58 1.04 8.84 3.85
C ARG A 58 1.97 8.47 2.70
N LEU A 59 2.14 7.18 2.46
CA LEU A 59 2.93 6.64 1.36
C LEU A 59 1.98 6.15 0.26
N ALA A 60 2.21 6.58 -0.98
CA ALA A 60 1.39 6.22 -2.11
C ALA A 60 2.18 5.37 -3.10
N PHE A 61 1.61 4.21 -3.44
CA PHE A 61 2.20 3.22 -4.33
C PHE A 61 1.29 3.04 -5.53
N GLY A 62 1.73 3.52 -6.70
CA GLY A 62 1.10 3.24 -7.98
C GLY A 62 1.86 2.16 -8.73
N ALA A 63 1.30 1.66 -9.84
CA ALA A 63 1.91 0.60 -10.64
C ALA A 63 3.36 0.90 -11.05
N ASP A 64 3.65 2.15 -11.39
CA ASP A 64 4.95 2.60 -11.90
C ASP A 64 5.54 3.79 -11.11
N TYR A 65 4.94 4.13 -9.96
CA TYR A 65 5.36 5.30 -9.19
C TYR A 65 5.28 5.09 -7.69
N PHE A 66 6.11 5.84 -6.97
CA PHE A 66 6.08 6.00 -5.53
C PHE A 66 6.21 7.48 -5.18
N TYR A 67 5.40 7.96 -4.23
CA TYR A 67 5.53 9.28 -3.63
C TYR A 67 5.03 9.25 -2.18
N ASN A 68 5.25 10.33 -1.44
CA ASN A 68 4.60 10.52 -0.13
C ASN A 68 3.90 11.88 -0.06
N GLU A 69 2.94 12.01 0.85
CA GLU A 69 2.19 13.25 1.06
C GLU A 69 2.01 13.54 2.54
N SER A 70 2.03 14.83 2.91
CA SER A 70 1.68 15.27 4.26
C SER A 70 0.18 15.53 4.37
N LEU A 71 -0.43 15.01 5.43
CA LEU A 71 -1.80 15.29 5.86
C LEU A 71 -2.04 16.74 6.26
N ALA A 72 -0.99 17.42 6.71
CA ALA A 72 -1.07 18.74 7.31
C ALA A 72 -0.08 19.66 6.59
N SER A 73 -0.63 20.64 5.86
CA SER A 73 0.16 21.62 5.09
C SER A 73 1.10 22.47 5.94
N GLU A 74 0.87 22.53 7.25
CA GLU A 74 1.67 23.31 8.20
C GLU A 74 2.84 22.53 8.81
N VAL A 75 2.91 21.20 8.59
CA VAL A 75 4.00 20.36 9.08
C VAL A 75 5.03 20.20 7.96
N PRO A 76 6.22 20.82 8.05
CA PRO A 76 7.26 20.69 7.05
C PRO A 76 7.90 19.30 7.18
N CYS A 77 7.40 18.36 6.38
CA CYS A 77 7.96 17.02 6.27
C CYS A 77 8.71 16.86 4.95
N ASP A 78 9.72 16.00 4.95
CA ASP A 78 10.45 15.67 3.74
C ASP A 78 9.52 14.89 2.79
N ILE A 79 9.23 15.52 1.65
CA ILE A 79 8.35 14.98 0.63
C ILE A 79 9.17 14.35 -0.49
N VAL A 80 8.80 13.12 -0.84
CA VAL A 80 9.29 12.40 -1.99
C VAL A 80 8.32 12.62 -3.14
N THR A 81 8.82 13.21 -4.23
CA THR A 81 8.05 13.38 -5.46
C THR A 81 8.01 12.09 -6.28
N GLU A 82 7.00 11.98 -7.16
CA GLU A 82 6.92 10.87 -8.13
C GLU A 82 8.21 10.72 -8.94
N ASN A 83 8.57 9.47 -9.27
CA ASN A 83 9.75 9.08 -10.05
C ASN A 83 11.11 9.37 -9.39
N THR A 84 11.15 9.83 -8.13
CA THR A 84 12.42 9.90 -7.38
C THR A 84 12.92 8.50 -6.98
N TYR A 85 11.98 7.61 -6.71
CA TYR A 85 12.26 6.21 -6.37
C TYR A 85 11.40 5.27 -7.21
N GLU A 86 11.94 4.10 -7.46
CA GLU A 86 11.28 2.96 -8.10
C GLU A 86 11.11 1.85 -7.07
N TRP A 87 9.91 1.27 -7.02
CA TRP A 87 9.64 0.11 -6.18
C TRP A 87 9.42 -1.14 -7.02
N SER A 88 9.76 -2.29 -6.49
CA SER A 88 9.62 -3.59 -7.17
C SER A 88 9.37 -4.71 -6.18
N GLU A 89 8.69 -5.77 -6.62
CA GLU A 89 8.50 -7.01 -5.87
C GLU A 89 9.75 -7.89 -6.00
N THR A 90 10.36 -8.28 -4.88
CA THR A 90 11.56 -9.11 -4.81
C THR A 90 11.28 -10.54 -4.36
N GLY A 91 10.07 -10.79 -3.86
CA GLY A 91 9.53 -12.09 -3.49
C GLY A 91 8.04 -11.95 -3.16
N PRO A 92 7.33 -13.06 -2.89
CA PRO A 92 5.90 -13.00 -2.61
C PRO A 92 5.57 -12.02 -1.48
N ASN A 93 4.80 -10.97 -1.81
CA ASN A 93 4.43 -9.89 -0.90
C ASN A 93 5.63 -9.16 -0.25
N ALA A 94 6.82 -9.23 -0.87
CA ALA A 94 8.04 -8.59 -0.41
C ALA A 94 8.54 -7.60 -1.46
N TYR A 95 8.84 -6.38 -1.04
CA TYR A 95 9.11 -5.25 -1.91
C TYR A 95 10.37 -4.51 -1.50
N GLU A 96 11.04 -3.93 -2.49
CA GLU A 96 12.13 -2.97 -2.29
C GLU A 96 11.81 -1.69 -3.04
N CYS A 97 12.19 -0.55 -2.44
CA CYS A 97 12.14 0.74 -3.09
C CYS A 97 13.53 1.35 -3.10
N ARG A 98 13.98 1.78 -4.28
CA ARG A 98 15.35 2.23 -4.54
C ARG A 98 15.32 3.54 -5.29
N HIS A 99 16.32 4.38 -5.04
CA HIS A 99 16.44 5.66 -5.71
C HIS A 99 16.80 5.46 -7.18
N SER A 100 16.04 6.07 -8.10
CA SER A 100 16.17 5.83 -9.54
C SER A 100 17.52 6.27 -10.12
N GLY A 101 18.21 7.23 -9.49
CA GLY A 101 19.45 7.80 -10.01
C GLY A 101 20.73 7.00 -9.69
N ASP A 102 20.77 6.30 -8.56
CA ASP A 102 21.98 5.66 -8.03
C ASP A 102 21.74 4.27 -7.40
N ASN A 103 20.50 3.78 -7.45
CA ASN A 103 20.08 2.48 -6.93
C ASN A 103 20.23 2.31 -5.40
N THR A 104 20.39 3.42 -4.66
CA THR A 104 20.45 3.41 -3.19
C THR A 104 19.13 2.90 -2.62
N LEU A 105 19.19 1.95 -1.67
CA LEU A 105 17.99 1.40 -1.02
C LEU A 105 17.31 2.46 -0.15
N TYR A 106 16.02 2.70 -0.39
CA TYR A 106 15.19 3.60 0.38
C TYR A 106 14.40 2.87 1.47
N PHE A 107 13.72 1.78 1.10
CA PHE A 107 13.11 0.87 2.08
C PHE A 107 12.99 -0.55 1.55
N THR A 108 12.81 -1.48 2.49
CA THR A 108 12.22 -2.80 2.23
C THR A 108 10.83 -2.85 2.86
N ALA A 109 9.92 -3.63 2.27
CA ALA A 109 8.59 -3.81 2.83
C ALA A 109 8.08 -5.24 2.66
N THR A 110 7.25 -5.72 3.58
CA THR A 110 6.48 -6.95 3.44
C THR A 110 5.02 -6.70 3.75
N ILE A 111 4.10 -7.37 3.04
CA ILE A 111 2.65 -7.25 3.28
C ILE A 111 2.09 -8.60 3.70
N MET A 112 1.46 -8.62 4.87
CA MET A 112 0.78 -9.78 5.41
C MET A 112 -0.48 -9.35 6.14
N ASP A 113 -1.61 -10.00 5.84
CA ASP A 113 -2.90 -9.79 6.52
C ASP A 113 -3.31 -8.30 6.55
N GLY A 114 -3.19 -7.63 5.40
CA GLY A 114 -3.50 -6.21 5.25
C GLY A 114 -2.62 -5.26 6.05
N THR A 115 -1.44 -5.70 6.49
CA THR A 115 -0.44 -4.89 7.21
C THR A 115 0.85 -4.87 6.42
N MET A 116 1.35 -3.67 6.14
CA MET A 116 2.69 -3.51 5.59
C MET A 116 3.69 -3.29 6.73
N THR A 117 4.75 -4.10 6.77
CA THR A 117 5.92 -3.86 7.61
C THR A 117 7.00 -3.25 6.74
N LEU A 118 7.39 -2.01 6.99
CA LEU A 118 8.34 -1.25 6.16
C LEU A 118 9.57 -0.86 6.98
N TYR A 119 10.77 -1.21 6.52
CA TYR A 119 12.03 -0.83 7.15
C TYR A 119 12.75 0.26 6.34
N ARG A 120 13.16 1.33 7.03
CA ARG A 120 13.95 2.45 6.53
C ARG A 120 15.39 2.34 7.04
N PRO A 121 16.35 1.88 6.21
CA PRO A 121 17.74 1.68 6.63
C PRO A 121 18.47 2.98 7.01
N ASP A 122 18.09 4.10 6.39
CA ASP A 122 18.66 5.43 6.66
C ASP A 122 18.28 5.96 8.05
N LEU A 123 17.09 5.60 8.52
CA LEU A 123 16.57 5.97 9.84
C LEU A 123 16.81 4.89 10.91
N ASP A 124 17.27 3.72 10.48
CA ASP A 124 17.25 2.47 11.24
C ASP A 124 15.93 2.26 11.98
N LYS A 125 14.81 2.34 11.25
CA LYS A 125 13.46 2.32 11.81
C LYS A 125 12.50 1.47 11.00
N THR A 126 11.65 0.72 11.70
CA THR A 126 10.59 -0.11 11.11
C THR A 126 9.22 0.50 11.43
N TYR A 127 8.33 0.49 10.45
CA TYR A 127 6.96 0.99 10.57
C TYR A 127 5.96 -0.11 10.25
N LEU A 128 4.83 -0.09 10.95
CA LEU A 128 3.64 -0.83 10.54
C LEU A 128 2.67 0.14 9.87
N LEU A 129 2.26 -0.18 8.66
CA LEU A 129 1.32 0.62 7.89
C LEU A 129 0.06 -0.17 7.59
N ARG A 130 -1.05 0.56 7.46
CA ARG A 130 -2.33 0.05 7.00
C ARG A 130 -2.82 0.87 5.82
N HIS A 131 -3.62 0.24 4.94
CA HIS A 131 -4.35 0.97 3.92
C HIS A 131 -5.20 2.08 4.56
N THR A 132 -5.14 3.26 3.96
CA THR A 132 -6.02 4.37 4.33
C THR A 132 -7.25 4.29 3.43
N ALA A 133 -8.44 4.18 4.02
CA ALA A 133 -9.67 4.45 3.27
C ALA A 133 -9.70 5.95 2.93
N ASN A 134 -9.86 6.26 1.64
CA ASN A 134 -10.02 7.63 1.15
C ASN A 134 -11.22 8.34 1.78
#